data_AF-A0A6C8GQ26-F1
#
_entry.id   AF-A0A6C8GQ26-F1
#
_cell.length_a   1.000
_cell.length_b   1.000
_cell.length_c   1.000
_cell.angle_alpha   90.00
_cell.angle_beta   90.00
_cell.angle_gamma   90.00
#
_symmetry.space_group_name_H-M   'P 1'
#
loop_
_entity.id
_entity.type
_entity.pdbx_description
1 polymer ?
#
loop_
_entity_poly.entity_id
_entity_poly.type
_entity_poly.pdbx_seq_one_letter_code
_entity_poly.pdbx_strand_id
1 'polypeptide(L)'
;MYDTQTSNPIYISKPGPLPENTTTQAPTSPIDKFENGQWVADLATALGQKYAEINAWRNAQENGNYPFTLNDHHWDCGKASQDRLSPVTAVANRERYHQDSSGRMQITSMCQ
;
A
#
# COMPACT_ATOMS: atom_id res chain seq x y z
N MET A 1 -5.10 -32.53 -9.73
CA MET A 1 -4.75 -31.88 -11.01
C MET A 1 -4.98 -30.39 -10.85
N TYR A 2 -4.51 -29.57 -11.79
CA TYR A 2 -4.66 -28.12 -11.73
C TYR A 2 -5.28 -27.57 -13.00
N ASP A 3 -6.12 -26.55 -12.84
CA ASP A 3 -6.67 -25.74 -13.91
C ASP A 3 -5.58 -24.77 -14.42
N THR A 4 -5.29 -24.77 -15.71
CA THR A 4 -4.21 -23.94 -16.29
C THR A 4 -4.59 -22.46 -16.42
N GLN A 5 -5.87 -22.10 -16.28
CA GLN A 5 -6.34 -20.72 -16.36
C GLN A 5 -6.39 -20.06 -14.99
N THR A 6 -6.78 -20.83 -13.96
CA THR A 6 -7.05 -20.31 -12.62
C THR A 6 -6.05 -20.75 -11.56
N SER A 7 -5.11 -21.63 -11.90
CA SER A 7 -4.15 -22.22 -10.95
C SER A 7 -4.81 -23.00 -9.79
N ASN A 8 -6.11 -23.29 -9.90
CA ASN A 8 -6.87 -23.96 -8.85
C ASN A 8 -6.77 -25.49 -8.95
N PRO A 9 -6.77 -26.21 -7.83
CA PRO A 9 -6.80 -27.67 -7.84
C PRO A 9 -8.16 -28.20 -8.33
N ILE A 10 -8.12 -29.18 -9.24
CA ILE A 10 -9.26 -29.94 -9.74
C ILE A 10 -9.15 -31.39 -9.26
N TYR A 11 -10.27 -31.92 -8.76
CA TYR A 11 -10.45 -33.32 -8.38
C TYR A 11 -11.35 -34.03 -9.40
N ILE A 12 -10.87 -35.14 -9.97
CA ILE A 12 -11.63 -35.97 -10.92
C ILE A 12 -12.15 -37.21 -10.16
N SER A 13 -13.47 -37.39 -10.13
CA SER A 13 -14.13 -38.47 -9.39
C SER A 13 -14.64 -39.62 -10.27
N LYS A 14 -14.62 -39.48 -11.60
CA LYS A 14 -15.06 -40.49 -12.55
C LYS A 14 -13.94 -40.85 -13.53
N PRO A 15 -13.70 -42.14 -13.82
CA PRO A 15 -12.77 -42.54 -14.86
C PRO A 15 -13.20 -41.99 -16.23
N GLY A 16 -12.31 -41.29 -16.93
CA GLY A 16 -12.56 -40.65 -18.22
C GLY A 16 -11.34 -39.88 -18.73
N PRO A 17 -11.38 -39.34 -19.96
CA PRO A 17 -10.33 -38.49 -20.49
C PRO A 17 -10.13 -37.23 -19.63
N LEU A 18 -8.90 -36.73 -19.58
CA LEU A 18 -8.59 -35.52 -18.82
C LEU A 18 -9.33 -34.30 -19.41
N PRO A 19 -9.89 -33.43 -18.56
CA PRO A 19 -10.51 -32.21 -19.04
C PRO A 19 -9.49 -31.30 -19.72
N GLU A 20 -9.95 -30.55 -20.72
CA GLU A 20 -9.16 -29.50 -21.37
C GLU A 20 -8.68 -28.46 -20.35
N ASN A 21 -7.56 -27.79 -20.64
CA ASN A 21 -6.94 -26.79 -19.75
C ASN A 21 -6.56 -27.34 -18.37
N THR A 22 -6.12 -28.59 -18.30
CA THR A 22 -5.60 -29.16 -17.06
C THR A 22 -4.18 -29.66 -17.17
N THR A 23 -3.46 -29.54 -16.06
CA THR A 23 -2.09 -30.04 -15.91
C THR A 23 -1.95 -30.83 -14.62
N THR A 24 -1.10 -31.85 -14.63
CA THR A 24 -0.70 -32.59 -13.42
C THR A 24 0.42 -31.89 -12.66
N GLN A 25 1.10 -30.93 -13.30
CA GLN A 25 2.14 -30.12 -12.68
C GLN A 25 1.51 -29.08 -11.77
N ALA A 26 1.95 -29.03 -10.52
CA ALA A 26 1.52 -27.98 -9.59
C ALA A 26 2.19 -26.64 -9.93
N PRO A 27 1.49 -25.51 -9.77
CA PRO A 27 2.11 -24.19 -9.79
C PRO A 27 3.11 -24.07 -8.62
N THR A 28 4.14 -23.24 -8.78
CA THR A 28 5.12 -22.98 -7.71
C THR A 28 4.56 -21.97 -6.71
N SER A 29 3.75 -21.03 -7.19
CA SER A 29 3.07 -20.00 -6.42
C SER A 29 1.59 -19.90 -6.85
N PRO A 30 0.66 -19.54 -5.94
CA PRO A 30 -0.77 -19.39 -6.27
C PRO A 30 -1.10 -18.37 -7.37
N ILE A 31 -0.15 -17.51 -7.72
CA ILE A 31 -0.30 -16.47 -8.75
C ILE A 31 0.43 -16.81 -10.05
N ASP A 32 1.02 -17.98 -10.17
CA ASP A 32 1.67 -18.39 -11.41
C ASP A 32 0.64 -18.54 -12.54
N LYS A 33 1.03 -18.13 -13.74
CA LYS A 33 0.25 -18.30 -14.97
C LYS A 33 0.81 -19.46 -15.79
N PHE A 34 -0.06 -20.25 -16.41
CA PHE A 34 0.38 -21.35 -17.26
C PHE A 34 0.59 -20.87 -18.70
N GLU A 35 1.85 -20.84 -19.15
CA GLU A 35 2.23 -20.41 -20.50
C GLU A 35 3.17 -21.43 -21.13
N ASN A 36 2.96 -21.76 -22.41
CA ASN A 36 3.84 -22.64 -23.19
C ASN A 36 4.12 -24.00 -22.53
N GLY A 37 3.15 -24.55 -21.78
CA GLY A 37 3.27 -25.84 -21.11
C GLY A 37 3.99 -25.81 -19.76
N GLN A 38 4.32 -24.62 -19.23
CA GLN A 38 4.95 -24.45 -17.93
C GLN A 38 4.28 -23.36 -17.09
N TRP A 39 4.43 -23.47 -15.78
CA TRP A 39 4.08 -22.41 -14.85
C TRP A 39 5.14 -21.31 -14.91
N VAL A 40 4.70 -20.08 -15.13
CA VAL A 40 5.53 -18.87 -15.20
C VAL A 40 5.02 -17.88 -14.17
N ALA A 41 5.93 -17.21 -13.46
CA ALA A 41 5.55 -16.19 -12.48
C ALA A 41 4.81 -15.02 -13.14
N ASP A 42 3.61 -14.69 -12.66
CA ASP A 42 2.92 -13.45 -13.02
C ASP A 42 3.42 -12.30 -12.15
N LEU A 43 4.53 -11.68 -12.56
CA LEU A 43 5.17 -10.59 -11.83
C LEU A 43 4.25 -9.35 -11.70
N ALA A 44 3.42 -9.06 -12.70
CA ALA A 44 2.55 -7.90 -12.66
C ALA A 44 1.48 -8.07 -11.58
N THR A 45 0.86 -9.25 -11.52
CA THR A 45 -0.10 -9.60 -10.47
C THR A 45 0.57 -9.65 -9.09
N ALA A 46 1.76 -10.25 -8.99
CA ALA A 46 2.53 -10.30 -7.74
C ALA A 46 2.80 -8.90 -7.17
N LEU A 47 3.31 -8.00 -8.01
CA LEU A 47 3.62 -6.64 -7.63
C LEU A 47 2.34 -5.89 -7.26
N GLY A 48 1.28 -6.02 -8.04
CA GLY A 48 -0.03 -5.40 -7.75
C GLY A 48 -0.58 -5.80 -6.39
N GLN A 49 -0.58 -7.11 -6.07
CA GLN A 49 -1.00 -7.61 -4.76
C GLN A 49 -0.13 -7.02 -3.63
N LYS A 50 1.19 -6.98 -3.83
CA LYS A 50 2.10 -6.44 -2.80
C LYS A 50 1.91 -4.95 -2.58
N TYR A 51 1.71 -4.18 -3.65
CA TYR A 51 1.39 -2.75 -3.55
C TYR A 51 0.08 -2.52 -2.78
N ALA A 52 -0.96 -3.30 -3.06
CA ALA A 52 -2.23 -3.20 -2.35
C ALA A 52 -2.08 -3.52 -0.85
N GLU A 53 -1.34 -4.57 -0.50
CA GLU A 53 -1.05 -4.96 0.89
C GLU A 53 -0.31 -3.84 1.63
N ILE A 54 0.77 -3.31 1.04
CA ILE A 54 1.55 -2.20 1.62
C ILE A 54 0.68 -0.96 1.81
N ASN A 55 -0.17 -0.65 0.82
CA ASN A 55 -1.04 0.50 0.88
C ASN A 55 -2.10 0.36 1.99
N ALA A 56 -2.69 -0.82 2.13
CA ALA A 56 -3.62 -1.13 3.21
C ALA A 56 -2.94 -1.01 4.59
N TRP A 57 -1.72 -1.53 4.72
CA TRP A 57 -0.95 -1.41 5.96
C TRP A 57 -0.66 0.05 6.30
N ARG A 58 -0.18 0.85 5.34
CA ARG A 58 0.07 2.28 5.56
C ARG A 58 -1.19 3.01 5.99
N ASN A 59 -2.32 2.78 5.32
CA ASN A 59 -3.59 3.40 5.69
C ASN A 59 -4.01 3.02 7.12
N ALA A 60 -3.81 1.76 7.52
CA ALA A 60 -4.10 1.32 8.88
C ALA A 60 -3.18 1.99 9.92
N GLN A 61 -1.89 2.17 9.60
CA GLN A 61 -0.95 2.89 10.45
C GLN A 61 -1.28 4.39 10.53
N GLU A 62 -1.55 5.05 9.41
CA GLU A 62 -1.88 6.49 9.38
C GLU A 62 -3.17 6.81 10.14
N ASN A 63 -4.12 5.88 10.15
CA ASN A 63 -5.35 5.97 10.93
C ASN A 63 -5.21 5.43 12.36
N GLY A 64 -4.04 4.88 12.71
CA GLY A 64 -3.76 4.36 14.04
C GLY A 64 -3.52 5.48 15.06
N ASN A 65 -3.94 5.23 16.30
CA ASN A 65 -3.57 6.06 17.44
C ASN A 65 -2.43 5.38 18.20
N TYR A 66 -1.21 5.93 18.12
CA TYR A 66 -0.02 5.38 18.78
C TYR A 66 0.45 6.29 19.93
N PRO A 67 -0.29 6.33 21.05
CA PRO A 67 0.16 7.05 22.22
C PRO A 67 1.28 6.27 22.93
N PHE A 68 2.35 6.95 23.33
CA PHE A 68 3.36 6.37 24.21
C PHE A 68 3.80 7.38 25.28
N THR A 69 4.29 6.87 26.40
CA THR A 69 4.83 7.70 27.48
C THR A 69 6.35 7.56 27.51
N LEU A 70 7.05 8.69 27.50
CA LEU A 70 8.50 8.74 27.67
C LEU A 70 8.85 9.91 28.60
N ASN A 71 9.65 9.64 29.64
CA ASN A 71 10.06 10.62 30.64
C ASN A 71 8.87 11.37 31.28
N ASP A 72 7.80 10.66 31.65
CA ASP A 72 6.54 11.23 32.17
C ASP A 72 5.77 12.15 31.20
N HIS A 73 6.17 12.23 29.93
CA HIS A 73 5.44 12.93 28.87
C HIS A 73 4.62 11.96 28.03
N HIS A 74 3.34 12.31 27.81
CA HIS A 74 2.45 11.61 26.90
C HIS A 74 2.59 12.16 25.48
N TRP A 75 2.95 11.29 24.54
CA TRP A 75 3.12 11.62 23.14
C TRP A 75 1.99 11.01 22.33
N ASP A 76 1.17 11.85 21.70
CA ASP A 76 0.21 11.43 20.69
C ASP A 76 0.77 11.73 19.30
N CYS A 77 1.12 10.68 18.54
CA CYS A 77 1.74 10.81 17.21
C CYS A 77 0.77 10.40 16.07
N GLY A 78 -0.54 10.41 16.32
CA GLY A 78 -1.56 9.95 15.37
C GLY A 78 -2.14 11.07 14.50
N LYS A 79 -3.09 10.70 13.62
CA LYS A 79 -3.84 11.64 12.74
C LYS A 79 -4.45 12.81 13.49
N ALA A 80 -5.06 12.55 14.65
CA ALA A 80 -5.66 13.57 15.51
C ALA A 80 -4.64 14.64 15.95
N SER A 81 -3.38 14.25 16.15
CA SER A 81 -2.28 15.14 16.53
C SER A 81 -1.85 16.00 15.33
N GLN A 82 -1.85 15.45 14.11
CA GLN A 82 -1.64 16.24 12.89
C GLN A 82 -2.74 17.29 12.71
N ASP A 83 -4.01 16.92 12.92
CA ASP A 83 -5.14 17.86 12.82
C ASP A 83 -5.03 18.99 13.86
N ARG A 84 -4.62 18.66 15.10
CA ARG A 84 -4.37 19.65 16.16
C ARG A 84 -3.25 20.64 15.81
N LEU A 85 -2.22 20.20 15.09
CA LEU A 85 -1.08 21.02 14.71
C LEU A 85 -1.29 21.80 13.39
N SER A 86 -2.32 21.45 12.61
CA SER A 86 -2.67 22.09 11.34
C SER A 86 -2.80 23.63 11.42
N PRO A 87 -3.43 24.22 12.46
CA PRO A 87 -3.50 25.67 12.58
C PRO A 87 -2.13 26.33 12.77
N VAL A 88 -1.24 25.70 13.54
CA VAL A 88 0.10 26.23 13.83
C VAL A 88 0.98 26.18 12.58
N THR A 89 0.92 25.08 11.82
CA THR A 89 1.64 24.97 10.55
C THR A 89 1.08 25.90 9.48
N ALA A 90 -0.24 26.13 9.45
CA ALA A 90 -0.86 27.12 8.57
C ALA A 90 -0.36 28.55 8.88
N VAL A 91 -0.29 28.92 10.16
CA VAL A 91 0.26 30.22 10.58
C VAL A 91 1.75 30.31 10.24
N ALA A 92 2.56 29.31 10.59
CA ALA A 92 4.00 29.31 10.28
C ALA A 92 4.30 29.45 8.77
N ASN A 93 3.48 28.81 7.93
CA ASN A 93 3.56 28.96 6.49
C ASN A 93 3.11 30.35 6.02
N ARG A 94 2.10 30.94 6.65
CA ARG A 94 1.64 32.31 6.34
C ARG A 94 2.68 33.37 6.72
N GLU A 95 3.31 33.25 7.88
CA GLU A 95 4.40 34.15 8.30
C GLU A 95 5.65 33.98 7.42
N ARG A 96 5.80 32.84 6.72
CA ARG A 96 6.84 32.67 5.70
C ARG A 96 6.55 33.46 4.40
N TYR A 97 5.28 33.78 4.16
CA TYR A 97 4.78 34.54 3.01
C TYR A 97 4.04 35.79 3.49
N HIS A 98 4.77 36.78 4.01
CA HIS A 98 4.15 38.07 4.29
C HIS A 98 3.76 38.74 2.96
N GLN A 99 2.47 38.98 2.76
CA GLN A 99 2.00 39.91 1.73
C GLN A 99 2.31 41.32 2.21
N ASP A 100 3.11 42.06 1.45
CA ASP A 100 3.22 43.50 1.64
C ASP A 100 1.91 44.19 1.22
N SER A 101 1.74 45.45 1.59
CA SER A 101 0.57 46.28 1.25
C SER A 101 0.38 46.52 -0.26
N SER A 102 1.27 45.97 -1.11
CA SER A 102 1.16 45.99 -2.57
C SER A 102 0.67 44.66 -3.18
N GLY A 103 0.39 43.65 -2.34
CA GLY A 103 -0.12 42.34 -2.76
C GLY A 103 0.94 41.42 -3.39
N ARG A 104 2.24 41.75 -3.28
CA ARG A 104 3.32 40.85 -3.69
C ARG A 104 3.74 39.93 -2.54
N MET A 105 3.90 38.66 -2.87
CA MET A 105 4.35 37.63 -1.93
C MET A 105 5.86 37.72 -1.77
N GLN A 106 6.34 38.20 -0.61
CA GLN A 106 7.76 38.26 -0.29
C GLN A 106 8.15 37.04 0.54
N ILE A 107 9.23 36.35 0.17
CA ILE A 107 9.80 35.26 0.97
C ILE A 107 10.68 35.91 2.02
N THR A 108 10.27 35.91 3.28
CA THR A 108 11.13 36.43 4.35
C THR A 108 12.27 35.45 4.57
N SER A 109 13.47 35.81 4.10
CA SER A 109 14.69 35.05 4.38
C SER A 109 15.02 35.20 5.87
N MET A 110 14.79 34.14 6.65
CA MET A 110 15.30 34.04 8.02
C MET A 110 16.83 33.95 7.96
N CYS A 111 17.51 35.09 8.18
CA CYS A 111 18.94 35.12 8.42
C CYS A 111 19.19 34.55 9.83
N GLN A 112 20.12 33.59 9.90
CA GLN A 112 20.68 33.00 11.13
C GLN A 112 21.35 34.06 12.01
#